data_AF-A0A3Q2XIN0-F1
#
_entry.id   AF-A0A3Q2XIN0-F1
#
_cell.length_a   1.000
_cell.length_b   1.000
_cell.length_c   1.000
_cell.angle_alpha   90.00
_cell.angle_beta   90.00
_cell.angle_gamma   90.00
#
_symmetry.space_group_name_H-M   'P 1'
#
loop_
_entity.id
_entity.type
_entity.pdbx_description
1 polymer ?
#
loop_
_entity_poly.entity_id
_entity_poly.type
_entity_poly.pdbx_seq_one_letter_code
_entity_poly.pdbx_strand_id
1 'polypeptide(L)'
;MAPLSGQLVKTAPPDPSDDATASLRSKCLQLLVSTLRPQPHDLDKATELAAQVEQHIHCIHKCNQVKYKACVRSKVANLKNPKNGHLHLGLMSGSLTPEAFARMSAEEMACAELQQLRAEYSSRGVSERQLPRRVEGTETRRLRCERCGRALFLPAWVRRGSPDDQAMTFVTCSSCGQQWYHSGWVCL
;
A
#
# COMPACT_ATOMS: atom_id res chain seq x y z
N MET A 1 -34.55 3.86 -63.94
CA MET A 1 -34.97 3.68 -62.53
C MET A 1 -34.09 2.59 -61.92
N ALA A 2 -33.26 2.73 -60.91
CA ALA A 2 -32.56 3.82 -60.21
C ALA A 2 -31.42 3.07 -59.46
N PRO A 3 -30.17 3.54 -59.43
CA PRO A 3 -29.11 2.87 -58.68
C PRO A 3 -29.21 3.25 -57.19
N LEU A 4 -29.17 2.26 -56.31
CA LEU A 4 -29.13 2.44 -54.86
C LEU A 4 -27.80 3.07 -54.46
N SER A 5 -27.88 4.27 -53.88
CA SER A 5 -26.76 5.08 -53.43
C SER A 5 -25.93 4.39 -52.34
N GLY A 6 -24.62 4.30 -52.57
CA GLY A 6 -23.65 4.06 -51.50
C GLY A 6 -23.60 5.25 -50.55
N GLN A 7 -23.96 5.04 -49.30
CA GLN A 7 -23.79 6.03 -48.24
C GLN A 7 -22.32 6.07 -47.83
N LEU A 8 -21.67 7.18 -48.18
CA LEU A 8 -20.35 7.57 -47.70
C LEU A 8 -20.47 7.86 -46.20
N VAL A 9 -19.94 6.96 -45.35
CA VAL A 9 -19.79 7.22 -43.92
C VAL A 9 -18.78 8.36 -43.75
N LYS A 10 -19.29 9.57 -43.49
CA LYS A 10 -18.47 10.71 -43.08
C LYS A 10 -17.94 10.44 -41.68
N THR A 11 -16.70 9.97 -41.57
CA THR A 11 -15.94 10.03 -40.32
C THR A 11 -15.77 11.49 -39.92
N ALA A 12 -16.28 11.84 -38.74
CA ALA A 12 -16.09 13.16 -38.14
C ALA A 12 -14.59 13.47 -37.95
N PRO A 13 -14.18 14.74 -38.03
CA PRO A 13 -12.80 15.13 -37.75
C PRO A 13 -12.44 14.78 -36.29
N PRO A 14 -11.21 14.31 -36.03
CA PRO A 14 -10.77 13.95 -34.68
C PRO A 14 -10.81 15.17 -33.75
N ASP A 15 -11.36 14.99 -32.55
CA ASP A 15 -11.39 16.04 -31.54
C ASP A 15 -9.95 16.43 -31.15
N PRO A 16 -9.64 17.72 -30.95
CA PRO A 16 -8.29 18.19 -30.59
C PRO A 16 -7.79 17.64 -29.24
N SER A 17 -8.70 17.12 -28.39
CA SER A 17 -8.34 16.39 -27.17
C SER A 17 -7.70 15.03 -27.45
N ASP A 18 -8.08 14.35 -28.53
CA ASP A 18 -7.54 13.03 -28.88
C ASP A 18 -6.09 13.12 -29.39
N ASP A 19 -5.77 14.17 -30.16
CA ASP A 19 -4.41 14.37 -30.69
C ASP A 19 -3.37 14.64 -29.59
N ALA A 20 -3.74 15.45 -28.58
CA ALA A 20 -2.90 15.72 -27.42
C ALA A 20 -2.64 14.45 -26.59
N THR A 21 -3.64 13.57 -26.45
CA THR A 21 -3.48 12.30 -25.72
C THR A 21 -2.66 11.29 -26.53
N ALA A 22 -2.83 11.23 -27.85
CA ALA A 22 -2.02 10.39 -28.73
C ALA A 22 -0.53 10.80 -28.69
N SER A 23 -0.23 12.11 -28.79
CA SER A 23 1.13 12.65 -28.66
C SER A 23 1.78 12.29 -27.32
N LEU A 24 1.00 12.35 -26.23
CA LEU A 24 1.48 11.97 -24.91
C LEU A 24 1.79 10.46 -24.81
N ARG A 25 0.89 9.62 -25.32
CA ARG A 25 1.04 8.16 -25.32
C ARG A 25 2.27 7.73 -26.14
N SER A 26 2.50 8.34 -27.29
CA SER A 26 3.71 8.12 -28.09
C SER A 26 5.00 8.46 -27.32
N LYS A 27 5.02 9.56 -26.58
CA LYS A 27 6.18 9.91 -25.71
C LYS A 27 6.36 8.90 -24.58
N CYS A 28 5.29 8.43 -23.96
CA CYS A 28 5.34 7.40 -22.93
C CYS A 28 5.90 6.08 -23.47
N LEU A 29 5.47 5.67 -24.66
CA LEU A 29 5.95 4.47 -25.33
C LEU A 29 7.45 4.59 -25.63
N GLN A 30 7.91 5.72 -26.19
CA GLN A 30 9.33 5.99 -26.44
C GLN A 30 10.17 5.88 -25.15
N LEU A 31 9.66 6.41 -24.03
CA LEU A 31 10.35 6.26 -22.75
C LEU A 31 10.46 4.80 -22.32
N LEU A 32 9.38 4.01 -22.45
CA LEU A 32 9.38 2.59 -22.10
C LEU A 32 10.36 1.79 -22.99
N VAL A 33 10.33 1.99 -24.30
CA VAL A 33 11.28 1.35 -25.23
C VAL A 33 12.72 1.69 -24.87
N SER A 34 13.01 2.96 -24.59
CA SER A 34 14.35 3.41 -24.20
C SER A 34 14.87 2.72 -22.92
N THR A 35 13.97 2.33 -22.00
CA THR A 35 14.35 1.67 -20.75
C THR A 35 14.73 0.21 -20.94
N LEU A 36 14.15 -0.45 -21.94
CA LEU A 36 14.45 -1.85 -22.25
C LEU A 36 15.82 -2.03 -22.91
N ARG A 37 16.47 -0.93 -23.34
CA ARG A 37 17.78 -0.93 -24.01
C ARG A 37 17.93 -2.08 -25.02
N PRO A 38 16.98 -2.21 -25.97
CA PRO A 38 16.99 -3.33 -26.89
C PRO A 38 18.28 -3.33 -27.70
N GLN A 39 18.84 -4.52 -27.91
CA GLN A 39 19.80 -4.72 -28.99
C GLN A 39 19.07 -4.58 -30.33
N PRO A 40 19.77 -4.30 -31.44
CA PRO A 40 19.14 -4.07 -32.74
C PRO A 40 18.20 -5.20 -33.19
N HIS A 41 18.49 -6.45 -32.83
CA HIS A 41 17.68 -7.62 -33.17
C HIS A 41 16.44 -7.80 -32.26
N ASP A 42 16.43 -7.16 -31.09
CA ASP A 42 15.33 -7.22 -30.11
C ASP A 42 14.44 -5.98 -30.16
N LEU A 43 14.72 -5.03 -31.07
CA LEU A 43 14.04 -3.74 -31.12
C LEU A 43 12.53 -3.90 -31.37
N ASP A 44 12.14 -4.77 -32.29
CA ASP A 44 10.72 -5.02 -32.59
C ASP A 44 9.99 -5.62 -31.38
N LYS A 45 10.61 -6.63 -30.74
CA LYS A 45 10.07 -7.28 -29.55
C LYS A 45 9.94 -6.31 -28.37
N ALA A 46 10.95 -5.48 -28.14
CA ALA A 46 10.92 -4.47 -27.08
C ALA A 46 9.88 -3.38 -27.35
N THR A 47 9.70 -3.00 -28.61
CA THR A 47 8.68 -2.03 -29.04
C THR A 47 7.28 -2.59 -28.82
N GLU A 48 7.05 -3.84 -29.20
CA GLU A 48 5.78 -4.53 -28.97
C GLU A 48 5.47 -4.65 -27.47
N LEU A 49 6.44 -5.10 -26.66
CA LEU A 49 6.26 -5.23 -25.21
C LEU A 49 5.98 -3.87 -24.55
N ALA A 50 6.71 -2.82 -24.94
CA ALA A 50 6.47 -1.48 -24.44
C ALA A 50 5.07 -0.96 -24.83
N ALA A 51 4.61 -1.23 -26.05
CA ALA A 51 3.26 -0.89 -26.49
C ALA A 51 2.19 -1.64 -25.68
N GLN A 52 2.38 -2.93 -25.44
CA GLN A 52 1.47 -3.72 -24.61
C GLN A 52 1.44 -3.18 -23.17
N VAL A 53 2.59 -2.91 -22.54
CA VAL A 53 2.64 -2.33 -21.19
C VAL A 53 1.92 -0.98 -21.14
N GLU A 54 2.19 -0.08 -22.09
CA GLU A 54 1.54 1.22 -22.17
C GLU A 54 0.02 1.08 -22.31
N GLN A 55 -0.45 0.19 -23.18
CA GLN A 55 -1.86 -0.04 -23.41
C GLN A 55 -2.58 -0.52 -22.14
N HIS A 56 -1.98 -1.43 -21.38
CA HIS A 56 -2.55 -1.89 -20.11
C HIS A 56 -2.60 -0.77 -19.07
N ILE A 57 -1.53 0.03 -18.95
CA ILE A 57 -1.51 1.19 -18.04
C ILE A 57 -2.57 2.22 -18.44
N HIS A 58 -2.69 2.49 -19.74
CA HIS A 58 -3.72 3.37 -20.27
C HIS A 58 -5.12 2.83 -19.96
N CYS A 59 -5.35 1.52 -20.11
CA CYS A 59 -6.62 0.90 -19.79
C CYS A 59 -7.01 1.04 -18.31
N ILE A 60 -6.05 0.93 -17.39
CA ILE A 60 -6.27 1.10 -15.95
C ILE A 60 -6.58 2.57 -15.60
N HIS A 61 -6.00 3.53 -16.32
CA HIS A 61 -6.04 4.95 -15.99
C HIS A 61 -6.70 5.84 -17.05
N LYS A 62 -7.59 5.31 -17.91
CA LYS A 62 -8.20 6.02 -19.06
C LYS A 62 -8.73 7.42 -18.70
N CYS A 63 -9.40 7.53 -17.56
CA CYS A 63 -10.04 8.76 -17.11
C CYS A 63 -9.13 9.69 -16.29
N ASN A 64 -7.90 9.28 -15.95
CA ASN A 64 -7.01 10.05 -15.08
C ASN A 64 -5.58 10.11 -15.62
N GLN A 65 -5.33 11.17 -16.40
CA GLN A 65 -4.04 11.45 -17.02
C GLN A 65 -2.91 11.67 -16.00
N VAL A 66 -3.21 12.17 -14.80
CA VAL A 66 -2.19 12.37 -13.74
C VAL A 66 -1.70 11.02 -13.21
N LYS A 67 -2.63 10.11 -12.89
CA LYS A 67 -2.32 8.74 -12.46
C LYS A 67 -1.63 7.95 -13.56
N TYR A 68 -2.07 8.07 -14.81
CA TYR A 68 -1.42 7.47 -15.97
C TYR A 68 0.07 7.89 -16.06
N LYS A 69 0.35 9.20 -16.07
CA LYS A 69 1.74 9.71 -16.13
C LYS A 69 2.56 9.29 -14.91
N ALA A 70 1.96 9.25 -13.72
CA ALA A 70 2.65 8.80 -12.51
C ALA A 70 3.03 7.32 -12.59
N CYS A 71 2.11 6.47 -13.06
CA CYS A 71 2.35 5.04 -13.26
C CYS A 71 3.47 4.81 -14.27
N VAL A 72 3.39 5.42 -15.47
CA VAL A 72 4.45 5.28 -16.50
C VAL A 72 5.81 5.71 -15.94
N ARG A 73 5.89 6.86 -15.26
CA ARG A 73 7.15 7.31 -14.63
C ARG A 73 7.68 6.32 -13.61
N SER A 74 6.81 5.72 -12.79
CA SER A 74 7.19 4.69 -11.83
C SER A 74 7.74 3.44 -12.52
N LYS A 75 7.09 2.95 -13.58
CA LYS A 75 7.55 1.80 -14.37
C LYS A 75 8.90 2.07 -15.02
N VAL A 76 9.06 3.23 -15.66
CA VAL A 76 10.32 3.69 -16.27
C VAL A 76 11.44 3.77 -15.23
N ALA A 77 11.18 4.33 -14.04
CA ALA A 77 12.18 4.44 -12.99
C ALA A 77 12.59 3.07 -12.43
N ASN A 78 11.63 2.15 -12.25
CA ASN A 78 11.92 0.80 -11.77
C ASN A 78 12.68 -0.04 -12.81
N LEU A 79 12.37 0.08 -14.10
CA LEU A 79 13.10 -0.60 -15.18
C LEU A 79 14.52 -0.05 -15.35
N LYS A 80 14.74 1.25 -15.09
CA LYS A 80 16.08 1.87 -15.14
C LYS A 80 16.96 1.49 -13.93
N ASN A 81 16.37 1.00 -12.84
CA ASN A 81 17.13 0.67 -11.64
C ASN A 81 17.90 -0.65 -11.85
N PRO A 82 19.26 -0.64 -11.80
CA PRO A 82 20.05 -1.84 -12.02
C PRO A 82 19.79 -2.93 -10.96
N LYS A 83 19.36 -2.57 -9.75
CA LYS A 83 18.97 -3.54 -8.71
C LYS A 83 17.70 -4.31 -9.06
N ASN A 84 16.87 -3.77 -9.96
CA ASN A 84 15.64 -4.39 -10.42
C ASN A 84 15.81 -5.10 -11.79
N GLY A 85 16.99 -5.64 -12.08
CA GLY A 85 17.27 -6.34 -13.34
C GLY A 85 16.33 -7.52 -13.63
N HIS A 86 15.73 -8.11 -12.59
CA HIS A 86 14.73 -9.17 -12.71
C HIS A 86 13.48 -8.74 -13.50
N LEU A 87 13.09 -7.45 -13.48
CA LEU A 87 11.95 -6.94 -14.24
C LEU A 87 12.23 -6.95 -15.74
N HIS A 88 13.43 -6.51 -16.12
CA HIS A 88 13.86 -6.48 -17.52
C HIS A 88 13.97 -7.91 -18.08
N LEU A 89 14.69 -8.78 -17.38
CA LEU A 89 14.83 -10.19 -17.76
C LEU A 89 13.47 -10.90 -17.81
N GLY A 90 12.58 -10.62 -16.85
CA GLY A 90 11.25 -11.22 -16.81
C GLY A 90 10.36 -10.82 -17.98
N LEU A 91 10.38 -9.54 -18.37
CA LEU A 91 9.64 -9.05 -19.54
C LEU A 91 10.21 -9.60 -20.85
N MET A 92 11.54 -9.63 -20.99
CA MET A 92 12.20 -10.11 -22.21
C MET A 92 12.10 -11.63 -22.40
N SER A 93 12.13 -12.39 -21.30
CA SER A 93 11.95 -13.85 -21.33
C SER A 93 10.47 -14.28 -21.38
N GLY A 94 9.54 -13.37 -21.07
CA GLY A 94 8.11 -13.64 -21.00
C GLY A 94 7.64 -14.28 -19.69
N SER A 95 8.53 -14.46 -18.69
CA SER A 95 8.14 -14.95 -17.37
C SER A 95 7.26 -13.95 -16.62
N LEU A 96 7.37 -12.66 -16.95
CA LEU A 96 6.53 -11.59 -16.45
C LEU A 96 5.69 -11.03 -17.60
N THR A 97 4.36 -11.12 -17.49
CA THR A 97 3.48 -10.62 -18.53
C THR A 97 3.39 -9.07 -18.49
N PRO A 98 3.21 -8.41 -19.65
CA PRO A 98 3.00 -6.96 -19.71
C PRO A 98 1.82 -6.48 -18.85
N GLU A 99 0.73 -7.26 -18.78
CA GLU A 99 -0.42 -6.94 -17.94
C GLU A 99 -0.06 -7.00 -16.45
N ALA A 100 0.58 -8.08 -15.99
CA ALA A 100 0.98 -8.21 -14.60
C ALA A 100 1.91 -7.06 -14.22
N PHE A 101 2.92 -6.80 -15.06
CA PHE A 101 3.83 -5.69 -14.86
C PHE A 101 3.12 -4.34 -14.80
N ALA A 102 2.12 -4.07 -15.65
CA ALA A 102 1.36 -2.83 -15.61
C ALA A 102 0.61 -2.64 -14.28
N ARG A 103 0.12 -3.73 -13.67
CA ARG A 103 -0.64 -3.72 -12.40
C ARG A 103 0.23 -3.69 -11.14
N MET A 104 1.46 -4.20 -11.20
CA MET A 104 2.33 -4.29 -10.02
C MET A 104 2.54 -2.95 -9.30
N SER A 105 2.61 -2.97 -7.97
CA SER A 105 2.94 -1.78 -7.18
C SER A 105 4.44 -1.44 -7.23
N ALA A 106 4.81 -0.26 -6.75
CA ALA A 106 6.22 0.11 -6.58
C ALA A 106 6.92 -0.70 -5.47
N GLU A 107 6.17 -1.26 -4.52
CA GLU A 107 6.72 -2.20 -3.55
C GLU A 107 7.01 -3.56 -4.18
N GLU A 108 6.07 -4.08 -4.96
CA GLU A 108 6.18 -5.40 -5.62
C GLU A 108 7.24 -5.45 -6.72
N MET A 109 7.56 -4.30 -7.35
CA MET A 109 8.64 -4.21 -8.35
C MET A 109 10.05 -4.15 -7.75
N ALA A 110 10.17 -3.92 -6.44
CA ALA A 110 11.47 -3.81 -5.80
C ALA A 110 12.21 -5.16 -5.80
N CYS A 111 13.54 -5.14 -5.73
CA CYS A 111 14.32 -6.35 -5.52
C CYS A 111 13.94 -7.06 -4.21
N ALA A 112 14.13 -8.38 -4.17
CA ALA A 112 13.76 -9.22 -3.03
C ALA A 112 14.36 -8.72 -1.70
N GLU A 113 15.62 -8.28 -1.72
CA GLU A 113 16.30 -7.71 -0.55
C GLU A 113 15.56 -6.47 -0.01
N LEU A 114 15.18 -5.53 -0.89
CA LEU A 114 14.47 -4.33 -0.48
C LEU A 114 13.03 -4.62 -0.04
N GLN A 115 12.37 -5.59 -0.67
CA GLN A 115 11.05 -6.06 -0.24
C GLN A 115 11.11 -6.64 1.18
N GLN A 116 12.10 -7.51 1.44
CA GLN A 116 12.31 -8.11 2.75
C GLN A 116 12.62 -7.05 3.80
N LEU A 117 13.55 -6.13 3.52
CA LEU A 117 13.87 -5.02 4.43
C LEU A 117 12.62 -4.19 4.76
N ARG A 118 11.80 -3.84 3.75
CA ARG A 118 10.54 -3.11 3.98
C ARG A 118 9.57 -3.89 4.84
N ALA A 119 9.44 -5.21 4.63
CA ALA A 119 8.57 -6.06 5.43
C ALA A 119 9.05 -6.15 6.89
N GLU A 120 10.36 -6.25 7.11
CA GLU A 120 10.98 -6.24 8.45
C GLU A 120 10.78 -4.90 9.16
N TYR A 121 11.06 -3.78 8.50
CA TYR A 121 10.82 -2.46 9.12
C TYR A 121 9.34 -2.22 9.42
N SER A 122 8.45 -2.66 8.53
CA SER A 122 7.01 -2.52 8.73
C SER A 122 6.53 -3.37 9.90
N SER A 123 6.96 -4.63 9.98
CA SER A 123 6.58 -5.53 11.09
C SER A 123 7.13 -5.05 12.43
N ARG A 124 8.38 -4.59 12.46
CA ARG A 124 9.00 -3.98 13.64
C ARG A 124 8.28 -2.71 14.07
N GLY A 125 8.03 -1.79 13.14
CA GLY A 125 7.34 -0.54 13.43
C GLY A 125 5.91 -0.76 13.95
N VAL A 126 5.23 -1.79 13.45
CA VAL A 126 3.94 -2.23 14.00
C VAL A 126 4.14 -2.79 15.40
N SER A 127 5.08 -3.72 15.60
CA SER A 127 5.33 -4.37 16.90
C SER A 127 5.70 -3.37 18.00
N GLU A 128 6.58 -2.42 17.71
CA GLU A 128 7.05 -1.40 18.67
C GLU A 128 5.94 -0.45 19.12
N ARG A 129 4.91 -0.26 18.28
CA ARG A 129 3.77 0.63 18.56
C ARG A 129 2.54 -0.10 19.08
N GLN A 130 2.55 -1.43 19.13
CA GLN A 130 1.44 -2.17 19.69
C GLN A 130 1.33 -1.88 21.18
N LEU A 131 0.15 -1.47 21.62
CA LEU A 131 -0.16 -1.41 23.04
C LEU A 131 -0.06 -2.82 23.64
N PRO A 132 0.44 -2.95 24.88
CA PRO A 132 0.45 -4.23 25.58
C PRO A 132 -0.94 -4.89 25.51
N ARG A 133 -1.01 -6.10 24.95
CA ARG A 133 -2.28 -6.86 24.85
C ARG A 133 -2.92 -7.16 26.19
N ARG A 134 -2.11 -7.19 27.25
CA ARG A 134 -2.57 -7.30 28.63
C ARG A 134 -2.15 -6.03 29.34
N VAL A 135 -3.08 -5.46 30.11
CA VAL A 135 -2.72 -4.38 31.02
C VAL A 135 -1.76 -4.95 32.05
N GLU A 136 -0.53 -4.45 32.08
CA GLU A 136 0.49 -4.85 33.05
C GLU A 136 0.05 -4.41 34.45
N GLY A 137 -0.25 -5.38 35.31
CA GLY A 137 -0.67 -5.15 36.68
C GLY A 137 -0.15 -6.23 37.61
N THR A 138 -0.15 -5.95 38.91
CA THR A 138 0.32 -6.90 39.93
C THR A 138 -0.73 -7.97 40.18
N GLU A 139 -0.41 -9.24 39.96
CA GLU A 139 -1.33 -10.32 40.38
C GLU A 139 -1.42 -10.34 41.91
N THR A 140 -2.63 -10.30 42.45
CA THR A 140 -2.87 -10.26 43.89
C THR A 140 -3.98 -11.21 44.26
N ARG A 141 -3.79 -11.95 45.36
CA ARG A 141 -4.82 -12.81 45.95
C ARG A 141 -5.67 -12.09 47.01
N ARG A 142 -5.27 -10.87 47.39
CA ARG A 142 -5.93 -10.09 48.45
C ARG A 142 -7.21 -9.40 47.95
N LEU A 143 -7.20 -9.01 46.69
CA LEU A 143 -8.37 -8.48 46.01
C LEU A 143 -8.92 -9.60 45.11
N ARG A 144 -10.24 -9.72 44.97
CA ARG A 144 -10.85 -10.66 44.03
C ARG A 144 -11.94 -9.93 43.27
N CYS A 145 -11.99 -10.13 41.95
CA CYS A 145 -13.11 -9.63 41.16
C CYS A 145 -14.37 -10.44 41.49
N GLU A 146 -15.46 -9.76 41.83
CA GLU A 146 -16.75 -10.41 42.14
C GLU A 146 -17.31 -11.19 40.96
N ARG A 147 -17.00 -10.77 39.72
CA ARG A 147 -17.55 -11.36 38.50
C ARG A 147 -16.79 -12.59 38.00
N CYS A 148 -15.48 -12.64 38.19
CA CYS A 148 -14.63 -13.70 37.62
C CYS A 148 -13.58 -14.29 38.57
N GLY A 149 -13.51 -13.82 39.83
CA GLY A 149 -12.66 -14.35 40.89
C GLY A 149 -11.16 -14.02 40.76
N ARG A 150 -10.68 -13.55 39.60
CA ARG A 150 -9.28 -13.20 39.35
C ARG A 150 -9.02 -11.71 39.62
N ALA A 151 -7.85 -11.39 40.17
CA ALA A 151 -7.44 -10.00 40.40
C ALA A 151 -6.02 -9.74 39.90
N LEU A 152 -5.95 -8.81 38.96
CA LEU A 152 -4.72 -8.14 38.56
C LEU A 152 -4.91 -6.68 38.95
N PHE A 153 -3.99 -6.14 39.74
CA PHE A 153 -4.06 -4.82 40.32
C PHE A 153 -3.38 -3.81 39.40
N LEU A 154 -4.13 -2.75 39.08
CA LEU A 154 -3.64 -1.61 38.32
C LEU A 154 -3.85 -0.37 39.18
N PRO A 155 -2.83 0.06 39.96
CA PRO A 155 -2.97 1.22 40.81
C PRO A 155 -3.19 2.46 39.95
N ALA A 156 -4.39 3.02 39.98
CA ALA A 156 -4.62 4.39 39.55
C ALA A 156 -4.93 5.23 40.80
N TRP A 157 -4.05 6.17 41.11
CA TRP A 157 -4.21 7.12 42.20
C TRP A 157 -4.86 8.39 41.66
N VAL A 158 -6.00 8.78 42.23
CA VAL A 158 -6.66 10.03 41.89
C VAL A 158 -6.75 10.89 43.15
N ARG A 159 -6.16 12.09 43.11
CA ARG A 159 -6.32 13.11 44.13
C ARG A 159 -7.52 13.97 43.76
N ARG A 160 -8.55 14.03 44.60
CA ARG A 160 -9.58 15.07 44.47
C ARG A 160 -9.00 16.39 44.97
N GLY A 161 -9.44 17.50 44.39
CA GLY A 161 -8.82 18.82 44.52
C GLY A 161 -8.77 19.44 45.93
N SER A 162 -9.26 18.76 46.97
CA SER A 162 -9.16 19.18 48.38
C SER A 162 -7.98 18.50 49.09
N PRO A 163 -7.26 19.21 49.99
CA PRO A 163 -6.14 18.65 50.74
C PRO A 163 -6.55 17.55 51.75
N ASP A 164 -7.82 17.50 52.15
CA ASP A 164 -8.35 16.54 53.13
C ASP A 164 -8.97 15.27 52.52
N ASP A 165 -9.05 15.17 51.18
CA ASP A 165 -9.58 13.97 50.52
C ASP A 165 -8.54 12.84 50.55
N GLN A 166 -8.85 11.76 51.28
CA GLN A 166 -8.03 10.54 51.27
C GLN A 166 -7.84 10.02 49.84
N ALA A 167 -6.59 9.67 49.51
CA ALA A 167 -6.25 9.13 48.20
C ALA A 167 -7.09 7.88 47.89
N MET A 168 -7.82 7.88 46.77
CA MET A 168 -8.58 6.71 46.34
C MET A 168 -7.75 5.84 45.41
N THR A 169 -7.73 4.54 45.66
CA THR A 169 -7.14 3.54 44.77
C THR A 169 -8.25 2.87 43.96
N PHE A 170 -8.23 3.07 42.65
CA PHE A 170 -9.08 2.32 41.73
C PHE A 170 -8.43 0.98 41.38
N VAL A 171 -9.26 -0.06 41.33
CA VAL A 171 -8.85 -1.42 40.96
C VAL A 171 -9.61 -1.80 39.71
N THR A 172 -8.92 -2.37 38.72
CA THR A 172 -9.52 -2.83 37.47
C THR A 172 -9.18 -4.29 37.23
N CYS A 173 -10.18 -5.16 37.04
CA CYS A 173 -9.94 -6.57 36.75
C CYS A 173 -9.39 -6.74 35.32
N SER A 174 -8.23 -7.40 35.17
CA SER A 174 -7.64 -7.68 33.86
C SER A 174 -8.40 -8.68 32.99
N SER A 175 -9.27 -9.50 33.59
CA SER A 175 -9.99 -10.57 32.87
C SER A 175 -11.33 -10.10 32.31
N CYS A 176 -12.07 -9.25 33.03
CA CYS A 176 -13.40 -8.79 32.62
C CYS A 176 -13.57 -7.26 32.54
N GLY A 177 -12.53 -6.49 32.87
CA GLY A 177 -12.55 -5.02 32.81
C GLY A 177 -13.34 -4.34 33.91
N GLN A 178 -13.94 -5.08 34.86
CA GLN A 178 -14.70 -4.50 35.97
C GLN A 178 -13.80 -3.56 36.79
N GLN A 179 -14.27 -2.34 37.04
CA GLN A 179 -13.60 -1.36 37.89
C GLN A 179 -14.35 -1.18 39.20
N TRP A 180 -13.62 -1.05 40.31
CA TRP A 180 -14.20 -0.72 41.62
C TRP A 180 -13.21 0.07 42.48
N TYR A 181 -13.73 0.78 43.48
CA TYR A 181 -12.90 1.51 44.44
C TYR A 181 -12.67 0.68 45.70
N HIS A 182 -11.49 0.83 46.33
CA HIS A 182 -11.22 0.22 47.63
C HIS A 182 -10.63 1.27 48.58
N SER A 183 -11.33 1.58 49.68
CA SER A 183 -11.00 2.68 50.60
C SER A 183 -10.33 2.22 51.90
N GLY A 184 -9.31 1.36 51.83
CA GLY A 184 -8.78 0.71 53.05
C GLY A 184 -7.34 0.19 52.98
N TRP A 185 -6.43 0.84 52.26
CA TRP A 185 -5.03 0.43 52.27
C TRP A 185 -4.32 0.85 53.57
N VAL A 186 -3.97 -0.12 54.41
CA VAL A 186 -2.86 0.00 55.36
C VAL A 186 -1.69 -0.76 54.75
N CYS A 187 -0.65 -0.05 54.30
CA CYS A 187 0.62 -0.69 54.00
C CYS A 187 1.25 -1.11 55.34
N LEU A 188 1.29 -2.42 55.59
CA LEU A 188 2.20 -3.01 56.57
C LEU A 188 3.54 -3.26 55.89
#